data_AF-A0A956KI87-F1
#
_entry.id   AF-A0A956KI87-F1
#
_cell.length_a   1.000
_cell.length_b   1.000
_cell.length_c   1.000
_cell.angle_alpha   90.00
_cell.angle_beta   90.00
_cell.angle_gamma   90.00
#
_symmetry.space_group_name_H-M   'P 1'
#
loop_
_entity.id
_entity.type
_entity.pdbx_description
1 polymer ?
#
loop_
_entity_poly.entity_id
_entity_poly.type
_entity_poly.pdbx_seq_one_letter_code
_entity_poly.pdbx_strand_id
1 'polypeptide(L)'
;MHELAAPPELLAVWRTFDGFPMETLSKARVYAREGPRQRSVAELEADRARYGASGNCFDLALWLRHRLRAAGFVAEVISDDIGDRDAHVAVLAQTGAGRRYLCDLGDMWLQPIAVDAPVLEPVPWFFPAARVTLRCDGPRRVVTMHRPGDKRAAQRYDLT
;
A
#
# COMPACT_ATOMS: atom_id res chain seq x y z
N MET A 1 -3.27 -9.21 -18.71
CA MET A 1 -3.55 -8.11 -17.75
C MET A 1 -4.72 -8.41 -16.80
N HIS A 2 -5.81 -9.05 -17.24
CA HIS A 2 -6.99 -9.28 -16.38
C HIS A 2 -6.73 -10.11 -15.11
N GLU A 3 -5.74 -11.00 -15.09
CA GLU A 3 -5.46 -11.83 -13.90
C GLU A 3 -4.75 -11.07 -12.77
N LEU A 4 -4.05 -9.98 -13.09
CA LEU A 4 -3.30 -9.18 -12.13
C LEU A 4 -4.10 -8.03 -11.54
N ALA A 5 -5.07 -7.53 -12.30
CA ALA A 5 -5.88 -6.39 -11.91
C ALA A 5 -6.78 -6.75 -10.73
N ALA A 6 -6.92 -5.79 -9.82
CA ALA A 6 -7.89 -5.86 -8.75
C ALA A 6 -9.33 -5.85 -9.30
N PRO A 7 -10.27 -6.52 -8.61
CA PRO A 7 -11.66 -6.52 -9.01
C PRO A 7 -12.27 -5.11 -8.81
N PRO A 8 -13.36 -4.77 -9.54
CA PRO A 8 -13.97 -3.45 -9.49
C PRO A 8 -14.31 -2.95 -8.08
N GLU A 9 -14.73 -3.84 -7.19
CA GLU A 9 -15.13 -3.52 -5.82
C GLU A 9 -13.94 -3.05 -4.98
N LEU A 10 -12.76 -3.68 -5.17
CA LEU A 10 -11.53 -3.28 -4.50
C LEU A 10 -11.04 -1.94 -5.06
N LEU A 11 -11.08 -1.78 -6.40
CA LEU A 11 -10.73 -0.53 -7.07
C LEU A 11 -11.64 0.63 -6.65
N ALA A 12 -12.92 0.38 -6.38
CA ALA A 12 -13.84 1.40 -5.89
C ALA A 12 -13.41 1.97 -4.53
N VAL A 13 -12.96 1.12 -3.59
CA VAL A 13 -12.40 1.57 -2.31
C VAL A 13 -11.07 2.29 -2.53
N TRP A 14 -10.17 1.70 -3.31
CA TRP A 14 -8.85 2.25 -3.61
C TRP A 14 -8.92 3.69 -4.15
N ARG A 15 -9.79 3.92 -5.14
CA ARG A 15 -9.92 5.22 -5.82
C ARG A 15 -10.48 6.33 -4.93
N THR A 16 -11.05 6.01 -3.78
CA THR A 16 -11.40 7.06 -2.79
C THR A 16 -10.18 7.80 -2.27
N PHE A 17 -8.97 7.23 -2.44
CA PHE A 17 -7.69 7.82 -2.06
C PHE A 17 -6.95 8.53 -3.21
N ASP A 18 -7.49 8.61 -4.43
CA ASP A 18 -6.78 9.19 -5.59
C ASP A 18 -6.33 10.66 -5.36
N GLY A 19 -7.06 11.40 -4.52
CA GLY A 19 -6.74 12.78 -4.15
C GLY A 19 -5.92 12.92 -2.86
N PHE A 20 -5.40 11.83 -2.30
CA PHE A 20 -4.69 11.84 -1.02
C PHE A 20 -3.20 11.97 -1.30
N PRO A 21 -2.52 13.01 -0.78
CA PRO A 21 -1.07 13.06 -0.88
C PRO A 21 -0.44 11.95 -0.01
N MET A 22 0.82 11.64 -0.25
CA MET A 22 1.66 11.02 0.79
C MET A 22 2.50 12.14 1.40
N GLU A 23 2.46 12.27 2.72
CA GLU A 23 3.12 13.37 3.43
C GLU A 23 3.53 12.98 4.85
N THR A 24 4.54 13.68 5.39
CA THR A 24 5.06 13.43 6.76
C THR A 24 4.91 14.64 7.68
N LEU A 25 4.37 15.75 7.19
CA LEU A 25 4.23 17.02 7.90
C LEU A 25 3.20 16.91 9.04
N SER A 26 2.06 16.28 8.79
CA SER A 26 1.03 16.10 9.82
C SER A 26 1.53 15.22 10.96
N LYS A 27 2.29 14.17 10.63
CA LYS A 27 2.94 13.30 11.61
C LYS A 27 4.01 14.05 12.41
N ALA A 28 4.85 14.85 11.74
CA ALA A 28 5.83 15.70 12.41
C ALA A 28 5.17 16.71 13.36
N ARG A 29 4.03 17.30 12.96
CA ARG A 29 3.26 18.22 13.80
C ARG A 29 2.70 17.53 15.05
N VAL A 30 2.12 16.33 14.90
CA VAL A 30 1.62 15.55 16.04
C VAL A 30 2.77 15.17 16.96
N TYR A 31 3.88 14.69 16.40
CA TYR A 31 5.07 14.34 17.18
C TYR A 31 5.56 15.56 18.00
N ALA A 32 5.71 16.72 17.37
CA ALA A 32 6.16 17.93 18.07
C ALA A 32 5.24 18.36 19.23
N ARG A 33 3.95 18.01 19.20
CA ARG A 33 2.97 18.42 20.22
C ARG A 33 2.71 17.36 21.30
N GLU A 34 2.73 16.09 20.91
CA GLU A 34 2.18 14.99 21.71
C GLU A 34 3.17 13.82 21.87
N GLY A 35 4.34 13.89 21.24
CA GLY A 35 5.31 12.80 21.23
C GLY A 35 5.07 11.77 20.12
N PRO A 36 5.98 10.79 19.98
CA PRO A 36 5.94 9.83 18.90
C PRO A 36 4.79 8.84 19.13
N ARG A 37 3.83 8.84 18.23
CA ARG A 37 2.72 7.88 18.23
C ARG A 37 2.16 7.66 16.84
N GLN A 38 1.41 6.57 16.69
CA GLN A 38 0.61 6.33 15.51
C GLN A 38 -0.73 7.06 15.63
N ARG A 39 -1.14 7.77 14.58
CA ARG A 39 -2.45 8.44 14.51
C ARG A 39 -3.55 7.41 14.25
N SER A 40 -4.70 7.64 14.87
CA SER A 40 -5.93 6.88 14.62
C SER A 40 -6.62 7.31 13.33
N VAL A 41 -7.48 6.46 12.77
CA VAL A 41 -8.24 6.79 11.54
C VAL A 41 -9.12 8.03 11.71
N ALA A 42 -9.73 8.21 12.88
CA ALA A 42 -10.54 9.39 13.17
C ALA A 42 -9.72 10.70 13.12
N GLU A 43 -8.48 10.67 13.59
CA GLU A 43 -7.57 11.81 13.50
C GLU A 43 -7.15 12.09 12.06
N LEU A 44 -6.88 11.04 11.26
CA LEU A 44 -6.56 11.18 9.84
C LEU A 44 -7.73 11.78 9.05
N GLU A 45 -8.95 11.33 9.34
CA GLU A 45 -10.18 11.86 8.74
C GLU A 45 -10.40 13.34 9.10
N ALA A 46 -10.18 13.70 10.36
CA ALA A 46 -10.27 15.09 10.81
C ALA A 46 -9.20 15.98 10.15
N ASP A 47 -7.96 15.51 10.06
CA ASP A 47 -6.86 16.23 9.41
C ASP A 47 -7.11 16.41 7.91
N ARG A 48 -7.66 15.41 7.23
CA ARG A 48 -8.06 15.52 5.82
C ARG A 48 -9.18 16.53 5.63
N ALA A 49 -10.21 16.48 6.46
CA ALA A 49 -11.34 17.42 6.39
C ALA A 49 -10.90 18.87 6.63
N ARG A 50 -9.95 19.08 7.55
CA ARG A 50 -9.50 20.42 7.94
C ARG A 50 -8.41 21.00 7.05
N TYR A 51 -7.48 20.17 6.60
CA TYR A 51 -6.24 20.62 5.94
C TYR A 51 -6.03 20.03 4.55
N GLY A 52 -6.86 19.09 4.10
CA GLY A 52 -6.56 18.28 2.92
C GLY A 52 -5.39 17.32 3.12
N ALA A 53 -4.90 17.16 4.35
CA ALA A 53 -3.77 16.31 4.67
C ALA A 53 -4.15 14.82 4.72
N SER A 54 -3.15 13.96 4.83
CA SER A 54 -3.31 12.50 4.88
C SER A 54 -2.27 11.96 5.84
N GLY A 55 -1.20 11.35 5.34
CA GLY A 55 -0.10 10.86 6.15
C GLY A 55 0.93 10.06 5.38
N ASN A 56 1.79 9.39 6.14
CA ASN A 56 2.87 8.57 5.62
C ASN A 56 2.38 7.14 5.31
N CYS A 57 3.28 6.22 4.97
CA CYS A 57 2.94 4.82 4.68
C CYS A 57 2.12 4.14 5.80
N PHE A 58 2.45 4.37 7.07
CA PHE A 58 1.70 3.80 8.20
C PHE A 58 0.29 4.36 8.33
N ASP A 59 0.14 5.69 8.20
CA ASP A 59 -1.17 6.33 8.27
C ASP A 59 -2.07 5.87 7.12
N LEU A 60 -1.55 5.85 5.90
CA LEU A 60 -2.29 5.43 4.70
C LEU A 60 -2.64 3.94 4.72
N ALA A 61 -1.73 3.07 5.16
CA ALA A 61 -2.01 1.64 5.30
C ALA A 61 -3.11 1.36 6.33
N LEU A 62 -3.07 2.05 7.49
CA LEU A 62 -4.11 1.92 8.51
C LEU A 62 -5.47 2.41 8.02
N TRP A 63 -5.50 3.54 7.33
CA TRP A 63 -6.73 4.10 6.80
C TRP A 63 -7.32 3.23 5.68
N LEU A 64 -6.49 2.76 4.75
CA LEU A 64 -6.92 1.86 3.70
C LEU A 64 -7.45 0.54 4.26
N ARG A 65 -6.75 -0.07 5.23
CA ARG A 65 -7.23 -1.28 5.91
C ARG A 65 -8.59 -1.06 6.55
N HIS A 66 -8.81 0.08 7.21
CA HIS A 66 -10.10 0.42 7.79
C HIS A 66 -11.20 0.48 6.74
N ARG A 67 -10.96 1.17 5.62
CA ARG A 67 -11.93 1.31 4.51
C ARG A 67 -12.21 -0.03 3.80
N LEU A 68 -11.20 -0.84 3.56
CA LEU A 68 -11.35 -2.18 2.97
C LEU A 68 -12.17 -3.10 3.87
N ARG A 69 -11.90 -3.12 5.18
CA ARG A 69 -12.69 -3.93 6.12
C ARG A 69 -14.14 -3.48 6.20
N ALA A 70 -14.39 -2.17 6.19
CA ALA A 70 -15.74 -1.62 6.13
C ALA A 70 -16.49 -2.03 4.84
N ALA A 71 -15.76 -2.25 3.75
CA ALA A 71 -16.29 -2.75 2.48
C ALA A 71 -16.38 -4.28 2.38
N GLY A 72 -16.09 -5.02 3.47
CA GLY A 72 -16.23 -6.48 3.54
C GLY A 72 -15.02 -7.29 3.08
N PHE A 73 -13.87 -6.65 2.82
CA PHE A 73 -12.63 -7.37 2.53
C PHE A 73 -11.93 -7.83 3.80
N VAL A 74 -11.27 -8.99 3.74
CA VAL A 74 -10.23 -9.32 4.71
C VAL A 74 -9.02 -8.47 4.36
N ALA A 75 -8.54 -7.65 5.29
CA ALA A 75 -7.41 -6.75 5.05
C ALA A 75 -6.45 -6.70 6.24
N GLU A 76 -5.17 -6.89 5.95
CA GLU A 76 -4.09 -6.99 6.94
C GLU A 76 -2.94 -6.06 6.56
N VAL A 77 -2.32 -5.46 7.58
CA VAL A 77 -1.10 -4.67 7.35
C VAL A 77 0.04 -5.67 7.25
N ILE A 78 0.78 -5.57 6.15
CA ILE A 78 2.01 -6.31 5.91
C ILE A 78 3.18 -5.34 5.91
N SER A 79 4.38 -5.83 6.18
CA SER A 79 5.56 -5.00 6.29
C SER A 79 6.76 -5.56 5.55
N ASP A 80 7.63 -4.65 5.17
CA ASP A 80 9.00 -4.92 4.75
C ASP A 80 9.95 -4.34 5.81
N ASP A 81 10.96 -5.11 6.20
CA ASP A 81 12.03 -4.70 7.12
C ASP A 81 11.56 -4.01 8.43
N ILE A 82 10.56 -4.59 9.12
CA ILE A 82 10.12 -4.11 10.45
C ILE A 82 11.30 -4.05 11.43
N GLY A 83 11.45 -2.91 12.10
CA GLY A 83 12.51 -2.66 13.08
C GLY A 83 13.73 -1.93 12.52
N ASP A 84 13.79 -1.72 11.21
CA ASP A 84 14.77 -0.84 10.57
C ASP A 84 14.21 0.58 10.36
N ARG A 85 15.09 1.54 10.10
CA ARG A 85 14.77 2.90 9.66
C ARG A 85 14.05 2.92 8.31
N ASP A 86 14.26 1.88 7.51
CA ASP A 86 13.66 1.70 6.19
C ASP A 86 12.35 0.89 6.24
N ALA A 87 11.79 0.68 7.44
CA ALA A 87 10.54 -0.05 7.61
C ALA A 87 9.40 0.56 6.77
N HIS A 88 8.81 -0.29 5.94
CA HIS A 88 7.69 0.06 5.08
C HIS A 88 6.49 -0.82 5.37
N VAL A 89 5.29 -0.28 5.15
CA VAL A 89 4.04 -1.03 5.35
C VAL A 89 3.09 -0.83 4.19
N ALA A 90 2.41 -1.92 3.85
CA ALA A 90 1.37 -1.98 2.84
C ALA A 90 0.17 -2.74 3.39
N VAL A 91 -0.87 -2.93 2.58
CA VAL A 91 -2.06 -3.71 2.93
C VAL A 91 -2.19 -4.91 2.00
N LEU A 92 -2.32 -6.10 2.58
CA LEU A 92 -2.77 -7.30 1.87
C LEU A 92 -4.29 -7.37 1.97
N ALA A 93 -4.98 -7.23 0.84
CA ALA A 93 -6.43 -7.33 0.74
C ALA A 93 -6.83 -8.65 0.10
N GLN A 94 -7.79 -9.34 0.70
CA GLN A 94 -8.32 -10.60 0.20
C GLN A 94 -9.82 -10.50 -0.08
N THR A 95 -10.21 -10.98 -1.26
CA THR A 95 -11.62 -11.05 -1.69
C THR A 95 -12.34 -12.24 -1.06
N GLY A 96 -13.67 -12.25 -1.11
CA GLY A 96 -14.47 -13.41 -0.67
C GLY A 96 -14.13 -14.72 -1.42
N ALA A 97 -13.57 -14.63 -2.63
CA ALA A 97 -13.09 -15.77 -3.41
C ALA A 97 -11.66 -16.22 -3.05
N GLY A 98 -11.04 -15.62 -2.02
CA GLY A 98 -9.70 -15.99 -1.55
C GLY A 98 -8.54 -15.41 -2.35
N ARG A 99 -8.79 -14.57 -3.38
CA ARG A 99 -7.72 -13.92 -4.15
C ARG A 99 -7.13 -12.76 -3.36
N ARG A 100 -5.80 -12.68 -3.29
CA ARG A 100 -5.08 -11.66 -2.52
C ARG A 100 -4.41 -10.62 -3.39
N TYR A 101 -4.37 -9.38 -2.91
CA TYR A 101 -3.88 -8.21 -3.60
C TYR A 101 -3.01 -7.36 -2.69
N LEU A 102 -1.83 -6.99 -3.18
CA LEU A 102 -0.97 -5.99 -2.56
C LEU A 102 -1.52 -4.60 -2.88
N CYS A 103 -1.80 -3.83 -1.85
CA CYS A 103 -2.32 -2.48 -1.92
C CYS A 103 -1.39 -1.54 -1.14
N ASP A 104 -0.69 -0.64 -1.83
CA ASP A 104 0.35 0.18 -1.22
C ASP A 104 0.21 1.66 -1.63
N LEU A 105 -0.61 2.39 -0.88
CA LEU A 105 -0.77 3.84 -1.05
C LEU A 105 0.48 4.60 -0.55
N GLY A 106 1.23 4.03 0.40
CA GLY A 106 2.39 4.66 1.02
C GLY A 106 3.53 4.91 0.05
N ASP A 107 3.72 3.97 -0.88
CA ASP A 107 4.68 4.09 -1.98
C ASP A 107 4.05 4.60 -3.28
N MET A 108 2.83 5.14 -3.19
CA MET A 108 2.11 5.77 -4.30
C MET A 108 1.92 4.83 -5.51
N TRP A 109 1.54 3.58 -5.25
CA TRP A 109 1.13 2.69 -6.33
C TRP A 109 -0.06 3.29 -7.08
N LEU A 110 -0.18 2.95 -8.37
CA LEU A 110 -1.29 3.41 -9.21
C LEU A 110 -2.54 2.55 -9.00
N GLN A 111 -2.35 1.26 -8.75
CA GLN A 111 -3.42 0.32 -8.47
C GLN A 111 -2.88 -0.93 -7.76
N PRO A 112 -3.74 -1.69 -7.06
CA PRO A 112 -3.35 -2.93 -6.42
C PRO A 112 -3.00 -4.02 -7.42
N ILE A 113 -2.10 -4.92 -7.03
CA ILE A 113 -1.63 -6.05 -7.87
C ILE A 113 -1.95 -7.39 -7.18
N ALA A 114 -2.42 -8.37 -7.94
CA ALA A 114 -2.60 -9.73 -7.43
C ALA A 114 -1.25 -10.33 -7.02
N VAL A 115 -1.16 -10.89 -5.81
CA VAL A 115 0.10 -11.46 -5.28
C VAL A 115 0.22 -12.98 -5.42
N ASP A 116 -0.88 -13.64 -5.77
CA ASP A 116 -0.95 -15.09 -6.00
C ASP A 116 -0.74 -15.47 -7.47
N ALA A 117 -0.49 -14.48 -8.32
CA ALA A 117 -0.16 -14.71 -9.72
C ALA A 117 1.22 -15.40 -9.84
N PRO A 118 1.44 -16.20 -10.91
CA PRO A 118 2.75 -16.76 -11.19
C PRO A 118 3.82 -15.66 -11.35
N VAL A 119 5.09 -16.04 -11.30
CA VAL A 119 6.21 -15.12 -11.53
C VAL A 119 5.98 -14.36 -12.85
N LEU A 120 6.06 -13.04 -12.75
CA LEU A 120 5.72 -12.16 -13.86
C LEU A 120 6.96 -11.66 -14.59
N GLU A 121 6.87 -11.61 -15.91
CA GLU A 121 7.65 -10.66 -16.71
C GLU A 121 7.33 -9.21 -16.28
N PRO A 122 8.23 -8.24 -16.48
CA PRO A 122 8.00 -6.85 -16.05
C PRO A 122 6.74 -6.24 -16.68
N VAL A 123 5.73 -5.92 -15.86
CA VAL A 123 4.45 -5.35 -16.29
C VAL A 123 4.33 -3.86 -15.94
N PRO A 124 3.85 -3.01 -16.87
CA PRO A 124 3.61 -1.59 -16.60
C PRO A 124 2.33 -1.34 -15.77
N TRP A 125 2.05 -0.07 -15.46
CA TRP A 125 0.77 0.47 -14.95
C TRP A 125 0.42 0.21 -13.48
N PHE A 126 1.28 -0.45 -12.70
CA PHE A 126 1.09 -0.62 -11.26
C PHE A 126 1.84 0.42 -10.42
N PHE A 127 2.94 0.95 -10.95
CA PHE A 127 3.80 1.91 -10.26
C PHE A 127 4.20 3.06 -11.21
N PRO A 128 4.27 4.32 -10.73
CA PRO A 128 4.61 5.46 -11.58
C PRO A 128 5.96 5.29 -12.28
N ALA A 129 5.97 5.47 -13.61
CA ALA A 129 7.18 5.44 -14.44
C ALA A 129 8.07 4.18 -14.24
N ALA A 130 7.46 3.04 -13.86
CA ALA A 130 8.18 1.79 -13.67
C ALA A 130 7.41 0.61 -14.25
N ARG A 131 8.15 -0.45 -14.60
CA ARG A 131 7.58 -1.79 -14.75
C ARG A 131 7.76 -2.54 -13.45
N VAL A 132 6.83 -3.42 -13.11
CA VAL A 132 6.83 -4.19 -11.88
C VAL A 132 7.00 -5.67 -12.21
N THR A 133 7.88 -6.36 -11.50
CA THR A 133 7.90 -7.82 -11.46
C THR A 133 7.48 -8.29 -10.08
N LEU A 134 6.67 -9.33 -10.04
CA LEU A 134 6.35 -10.06 -8.82
C LEU A 134 7.01 -11.43 -8.88
N ARG A 135 7.77 -11.77 -7.83
CA ARG A 135 8.45 -13.06 -7.69
C ARG A 135 8.10 -13.70 -6.35
N CYS A 136 8.10 -15.03 -6.33
CA CYS A 136 8.07 -15.80 -5.09
C CYS A 136 9.50 -16.04 -4.61
N ASP A 137 9.74 -15.83 -3.33
CA ASP A 137 10.98 -16.19 -2.64
C ASP A 137 10.62 -16.93 -1.34
N GLY A 138 10.42 -18.25 -1.46
CA GLY A 138 9.81 -19.06 -0.40
C GLY A 138 8.41 -18.53 0.00
N PRO A 139 8.17 -18.24 1.30
CA PRO A 139 6.90 -17.67 1.76
C PRO A 139 6.71 -16.20 1.36
N ARG A 140 7.80 -15.51 0.99
CA ARG A 140 7.78 -14.08 0.70
C ARG A 140 7.38 -13.80 -0.73
N ARG A 141 6.82 -12.61 -0.94
CA ARG A 141 6.67 -11.99 -2.26
C ARG A 141 7.65 -10.86 -2.40
N VAL A 142 8.42 -10.92 -3.48
CA VAL A 142 9.37 -9.88 -3.86
C VAL A 142 8.76 -9.10 -5.00
N VAL A 143 8.49 -7.82 -4.76
CA VAL A 143 8.10 -6.88 -5.80
C VAL A 143 9.34 -6.10 -6.21
N THR A 144 9.66 -6.07 -7.50
CA THR A 144 10.73 -5.20 -8.02
C THR A 144 10.16 -4.16 -8.97
N MET A 145 10.44 -2.88 -8.69
CA MET A 145 10.15 -1.76 -9.56
C MET A 145 11.37 -1.47 -10.44
N HIS A 146 11.22 -1.60 -11.75
CA HIS A 146 12.23 -1.36 -12.77
C HIS A 146 12.01 0.02 -13.38
N ARG A 147 12.94 0.96 -13.14
CA ARG A 147 12.88 2.36 -13.58
C ARG A 147 13.90 2.61 -14.72
N PRO A 148 13.76 3.71 -15.48
CA PRO A 148 14.74 4.08 -16.51
C PRO A 148 16.17 4.18 -15.96
N GLY A 149 17.15 3.82 -16.80
CA GLY A 149 18.58 3.85 -16.45
C GLY A 149 19.00 2.73 -15.49
N ASP A 150 18.43 1.53 -15.65
CA ASP A 150 18.72 0.31 -14.87
C ASP A 150 18.51 0.41 -13.36
N LYS A 151 17.87 1.48 -12.88
CA LYS A 151 17.53 1.66 -11.48
C LYS A 151 16.46 0.67 -11.06
N ARG A 152 16.69 -0.02 -9.94
CA ARG A 152 15.77 -1.00 -9.36
C ARG A 152 15.57 -0.71 -7.89
N ALA A 153 14.35 -0.92 -7.43
CA ALA A 153 14.00 -0.99 -6.01
C ALA A 153 13.20 -2.27 -5.80
N ALA A 154 13.35 -2.89 -4.63
CA ALA A 154 12.62 -4.10 -4.30
C ALA A 154 11.99 -3.99 -2.92
N GLN A 155 10.76 -4.47 -2.81
CA GLN A 155 10.05 -4.64 -1.54
C GLN A 155 9.84 -6.13 -1.29
N ARG A 156 9.97 -6.58 -0.05
CA ARG A 156 9.82 -7.99 0.36
C ARG A 156 8.76 -8.14 1.44
N TYR A 157 7.64 -8.73 1.07
CA TYR A 157 6.55 -8.94 2.00
C TYR A 157 6.46 -10.41 2.41
N ASP A 158 6.40 -10.67 3.71
CA ASP A 158 5.93 -11.96 4.21
C ASP A 158 4.40 -12.01 4.13
N LEU A 159 3.87 -13.00 3.40
CA LEU A 159 2.44 -13.15 3.16
C LEU A 159 1.88 -14.44 3.78
N THR A 160 2.60 -15.02 4.75
CA THR A 160 2.17 -16.20 5.51
C THR A 160 1.31 -15.88 6.71
#